data_AF-A0A0M8WAD1-F1
#
_entry.id   AF-A0A0M8WAD1-F1
#
_cell.length_a   1.000
_cell.length_b   1.000
_cell.length_c   1.000
_cell.angle_alpha   90.00
_cell.angle_beta   90.00
_cell.angle_gamma   90.00
#
_symmetry.space_group_name_H-M   'P 1'
#
loop_
_entity.id
_entity.type
_entity.pdbx_description
1 polymer ?
#
loop_
_entity_poly.entity_id
_entity_poly.type
_entity_poly.pdbx_seq_one_letter_code
_entity_poly.pdbx_strand_id
1 'polypeptide(L)'
;MSAPAGPAPADTSDTALYQLKRFSEAADKIRSNATTAAKTLGGLGTAGIAAVGVAKFSDVFPLPGGGDSRAVLLGIAVIVGFALMLGAVLLLTGRIWYVSEPVFTTSDIGTMVRLGSVTEGERPLVDAVYKETVDLNFTPTEPVRSLKAYEAKAIDLEREAAGKPVAERPELLAQATAIRNDIRATQARAATLVIRKRAAAIGTVARLSAPVILFATGLAMANLSADGLDAWRATDKKVATVKACADAVEALTKNKISMDELPPGCGKPAPSAAQTADILTGLMTRYTTQCVNATAGTQDCVAVLDAIGKAAANATP
;
A
#
# COMPACT_ATOMS: atom_id res chain seq x y z
N MET A 1 -16.33 55.00 -36.61
CA MET A 1 -15.02 54.36 -36.30
C MET A 1 -15.32 52.95 -35.84
N SER A 2 -15.18 51.97 -36.72
CA SER A 2 -15.42 50.56 -36.40
C SER A 2 -14.21 50.04 -35.63
N ALA A 3 -14.44 49.52 -34.42
CA ALA A 3 -13.38 48.84 -33.66
C ALA A 3 -12.85 47.67 -34.50
N PRO A 4 -11.52 47.44 -34.55
CA PRO A 4 -10.96 46.30 -35.26
C PRO A 4 -11.55 45.02 -34.69
N ALA A 5 -12.05 44.15 -35.57
CA ALA A 5 -12.52 42.82 -35.20
C ALA A 5 -11.37 42.11 -34.45
N GLY A 6 -11.64 41.72 -33.20
CA GLY A 6 -10.68 40.97 -32.41
C GLY A 6 -10.26 39.68 -33.12
N PRO A 7 -9.04 39.17 -32.85
CA PRO A 7 -8.55 37.94 -33.47
C PRO A 7 -9.55 36.79 -33.28
N ALA A 8 -9.77 36.02 -34.34
CA ALA A 8 -10.75 34.94 -34.37
C ALA A 8 -10.43 33.86 -33.31
N PRO A 9 -11.45 33.33 -32.59
CA PRO A 9 -11.29 32.41 -31.44
C PRO A 9 -10.81 30.98 -31.77
N ALA A 10 -10.30 30.74 -32.98
CA ALA A 10 -9.95 29.38 -33.44
C ALA A 10 -8.66 28.82 -32.83
N ASP A 11 -7.72 29.67 -32.38
CA ASP A 11 -6.41 29.22 -31.85
C ASP A 11 -6.45 28.87 -30.34
N THR A 12 -7.49 29.33 -29.63
CA THR A 12 -7.60 29.15 -28.17
C THR A 12 -8.10 27.76 -27.77
N SER A 13 -8.83 27.05 -28.63
CA SER A 13 -9.33 25.70 -28.32
C SER A 13 -8.21 24.67 -28.33
N ASP A 14 -7.32 24.74 -29.31
CA ASP A 14 -6.23 23.77 -29.48
C ASP A 14 -5.18 23.93 -28.39
N THR A 15 -4.91 25.17 -27.98
CA THR A 15 -4.03 25.47 -26.85
C THR A 15 -4.61 24.96 -25.53
N ALA A 16 -5.91 25.12 -25.26
CA ALA A 16 -6.56 24.60 -24.06
C ALA A 16 -6.53 23.05 -24.01
N LEU A 17 -6.80 22.38 -25.13
CA LEU A 17 -6.73 20.92 -25.24
C LEU A 17 -5.29 20.40 -25.06
N TYR A 18 -4.31 21.08 -25.64
CA TYR A 18 -2.89 20.76 -25.45
C TYR A 18 -2.48 20.90 -23.97
N GLN A 19 -2.89 21.98 -23.30
CA GLN A 19 -2.62 22.17 -21.88
C GLN A 19 -3.29 21.09 -21.02
N LEU A 20 -4.56 20.77 -21.30
CA LEU A 20 -5.29 19.71 -20.61
C LEU A 20 -4.54 18.37 -20.69
N LYS A 21 -4.12 17.97 -21.91
CA LYS A 21 -3.35 16.75 -22.14
C LYS A 21 -2.02 16.77 -21.40
N ARG A 22 -1.31 17.90 -21.40
CA ARG A 22 -0.04 18.05 -20.68
C ARG A 22 -0.20 17.91 -19.16
N PHE A 23 -1.26 18.46 -18.59
CA PHE A 23 -1.54 18.34 -17.15
C PHE A 23 -1.99 16.92 -16.77
N SER A 24 -2.82 16.28 -17.59
CA SER A 24 -3.23 14.89 -17.35
C SER A 24 -2.04 13.95 -17.42
N GLU A 25 -1.19 14.06 -18.45
CA GLU A 25 0.03 13.26 -18.58
C GLU A 25 1.00 13.48 -17.41
N ALA A 26 1.14 14.73 -16.95
CA ALA A 26 1.97 15.02 -15.78
C ALA A 26 1.41 14.40 -14.49
N ALA A 27 0.10 14.47 -14.28
CA ALA A 27 -0.57 13.85 -13.13
C ALA A 27 -0.44 12.31 -13.17
N ASP A 28 -0.66 11.70 -14.32
CA ASP A 28 -0.55 10.25 -14.52
C ASP A 28 0.89 9.77 -14.37
N LYS A 29 1.88 10.54 -14.84
CA LYS A 29 3.29 10.24 -14.61
C LYS A 29 3.65 10.26 -13.12
N ILE A 30 3.13 11.22 -12.36
CA ILE A 30 3.34 11.29 -10.90
C ILE A 30 2.70 10.06 -10.23
N ARG A 31 1.47 9.70 -10.59
CA ARG A 31 0.78 8.51 -10.05
C ARG A 31 1.49 7.20 -10.41
N SER A 32 1.95 7.06 -11.64
CA SER A 32 2.70 5.88 -12.11
C SER A 32 4.02 5.72 -11.35
N ASN A 33 4.76 6.82 -11.16
CA ASN A 33 5.99 6.82 -10.37
C ASN A 33 5.72 6.47 -8.91
N ALA A 34 4.66 7.02 -8.30
CA ALA A 34 4.27 6.71 -6.93
C ALA A 34 3.87 5.24 -6.76
N THR A 35 3.12 4.69 -7.72
CA THR A 35 2.73 3.27 -7.73
C THR A 35 3.94 2.35 -7.89
N THR A 36 4.86 2.71 -8.79
CA THR A 36 6.11 1.96 -8.99
C THR A 36 6.96 1.98 -7.72
N ALA A 37 7.16 3.15 -7.11
CA ALA A 37 7.85 3.27 -5.84
C ALA A 37 7.18 2.45 -4.73
N ALA A 38 5.84 2.46 -4.65
CA ALA A 38 5.09 1.64 -3.71
C ALA A 38 5.35 0.15 -3.90
N LYS A 39 5.33 -0.33 -5.14
CA LYS A 39 5.61 -1.74 -5.48
C LYS A 39 7.05 -2.11 -5.16
N THR A 40 8.02 -1.26 -5.49
CA THR A 40 9.43 -1.50 -5.16
C THR A 40 9.65 -1.54 -3.65
N LEU A 41 9.10 -0.58 -2.91
CA LEU A 41 9.23 -0.52 -1.45
C LEU A 41 8.48 -1.66 -0.76
N GLY A 42 7.28 -2.01 -1.23
CA GLY A 42 6.53 -3.16 -0.76
C GLY A 42 7.26 -4.47 -1.05
N GLY A 43 7.86 -4.61 -2.23
CA GLY A 43 8.68 -5.76 -2.62
C GLY A 43 9.94 -5.89 -1.76
N LEU A 44 10.68 -4.80 -1.57
CA LEU A 44 11.87 -4.76 -0.70
C LEU A 44 11.51 -5.03 0.76
N GLY A 45 10.44 -4.43 1.27
CA GLY A 45 9.96 -4.65 2.63
C GLY A 45 9.53 -6.10 2.85
N THR A 46 8.74 -6.66 1.93
CA THR A 46 8.29 -8.07 2.00
C THR A 46 9.46 -9.03 1.87
N ALA A 47 10.40 -8.78 0.95
CA ALA A 47 11.59 -9.61 0.79
C ALA A 47 12.50 -9.55 2.03
N GLY A 48 12.71 -8.36 2.60
CA GLY A 48 13.47 -8.18 3.84
C GLY A 48 12.81 -8.88 5.03
N ILE A 49 11.49 -8.71 5.18
CA ILE A 49 10.71 -9.38 6.23
C ILE A 49 10.69 -10.89 6.02
N ALA A 50 10.61 -11.40 4.78
CA ALA A 50 10.61 -12.83 4.51
C ALA A 50 11.99 -13.45 4.78
N ALA A 51 13.08 -12.79 4.36
CA ALA A 51 14.44 -13.24 4.57
C ALA A 51 14.80 -13.33 6.06
N VAL A 52 14.40 -12.33 6.86
CA VAL A 52 14.63 -12.32 8.31
C VAL A 52 13.61 -13.19 9.04
N GLY A 53 12.35 -13.13 8.61
CA GLY A 53 11.21 -13.73 9.30
C GLY A 53 11.22 -15.24 9.26
N VAL A 54 11.39 -15.89 8.10
CA VAL A 54 11.27 -17.35 8.02
C VAL A 54 12.37 -18.06 8.82
N ALA A 55 13.61 -17.58 8.73
CA ALA A 55 14.72 -18.19 9.46
C ALA A 55 14.66 -17.91 10.96
N LYS A 56 14.34 -16.67 11.38
CA LYS A 56 14.39 -16.31 12.79
C LYS A 56 13.10 -16.60 13.56
N PHE A 57 11.91 -16.64 12.93
CA PHE A 57 10.68 -17.00 13.65
C PHE A 57 10.63 -18.48 14.02
N SER A 58 11.10 -19.37 13.14
CA SER A 58 11.21 -20.80 13.48
C SER A 58 12.19 -21.01 14.62
N ASP A 59 13.23 -20.18 14.68
CA ASP A 59 14.15 -20.21 15.81
C ASP A 59 13.44 -19.71 17.07
N VAL A 60 12.68 -18.61 17.08
CA VAL A 60 12.09 -18.06 18.33
C VAL A 60 11.15 -19.03 19.07
N PHE A 61 10.52 -19.99 18.38
CA PHE A 61 9.58 -20.93 18.99
C PHE A 61 10.15 -22.37 19.05
N PRO A 62 9.96 -23.11 20.16
CA PRO A 62 9.14 -22.77 21.32
C PRO A 62 9.82 -21.78 22.27
N LEU A 63 9.02 -20.87 22.84
CA LEU A 63 9.46 -19.99 23.93
C LEU A 63 9.94 -20.87 25.08
N PRO A 64 11.10 -20.57 25.70
CA PRO A 64 11.67 -21.43 26.73
C PRO A 64 10.69 -21.60 27.89
N GLY A 65 10.23 -22.84 28.08
CA GLY A 65 9.33 -23.24 29.15
C GLY A 65 10.12 -23.33 30.45
N GLY A 66 10.32 -22.21 31.13
CA GLY A 66 10.93 -22.20 32.45
C GLY A 66 11.49 -20.83 32.80
N GLY A 67 10.73 -20.06 33.58
CA GLY A 67 11.07 -18.90 34.45
C GLY A 67 12.21 -17.92 34.15
N ASP A 68 13.06 -18.10 33.13
CA ASP A 68 14.17 -17.23 32.83
C ASP A 68 13.65 -15.99 32.10
N SER A 69 13.41 -14.97 32.92
CA SER A 69 12.97 -13.64 32.50
C SER A 69 13.79 -13.06 31.35
N ARG A 70 15.08 -13.43 31.19
CA ARG A 70 15.95 -12.91 30.12
C ARG A 70 15.55 -13.47 28.75
N ALA A 71 15.31 -14.77 28.66
CA ALA A 71 14.96 -15.40 27.38
C ALA A 71 13.55 -14.99 26.93
N VAL A 72 12.63 -14.80 27.88
CA VAL A 72 11.31 -14.21 27.61
C VAL A 72 11.44 -12.77 27.10
N LEU A 73 12.29 -11.94 27.73
CA LEU A 73 12.51 -10.55 27.30
C LEU A 73 13.11 -10.46 25.90
N LEU A 74 14.07 -11.32 25.56
CA LEU A 74 14.63 -11.42 24.20
C LEU A 74 13.58 -11.84 23.18
N GLY A 75 12.75 -12.85 23.50
CA GLY A 75 11.63 -13.26 22.65
C GLY A 75 10.63 -12.12 22.40
N ILE A 76 10.25 -11.39 23.45
CA ILE A 76 9.38 -10.20 23.34
C ILE A 76 10.05 -9.14 22.46
N ALA A 77 11.35 -8.88 22.64
CA ALA A 77 12.08 -7.89 21.84
C ALA A 77 12.10 -8.22 20.34
N VAL A 78 12.20 -9.51 19.97
CA VAL A 78 12.05 -9.93 18.56
C VAL A 78 10.65 -9.61 18.03
N ILE A 79 9.60 -9.95 18.78
CA ILE A 79 8.21 -9.68 18.39
C ILE A 79 7.95 -8.17 18.24
N VAL A 80 8.43 -7.37 19.20
CA VAL A 80 8.33 -5.90 19.16
C VAL A 80 9.10 -5.35 17.96
N GLY A 81 10.32 -5.82 17.71
CA GLY A 81 11.10 -5.42 16.52
C GLY A 81 10.36 -5.69 15.22
N PHE A 82 9.73 -6.86 15.09
CA PHE A 82 8.89 -7.21 13.96
C PHE A 82 7.66 -6.29 13.83
N ALA A 83 6.97 -6.03 14.93
CA ALA A 83 5.82 -5.12 14.95
C ALA A 83 6.20 -3.69 14.53
N LEU A 84 7.39 -3.21 14.92
CA LEU A 84 7.91 -1.91 14.48
C LEU A 84 8.19 -1.89 12.97
N MET A 85 8.81 -2.94 12.42
CA MET A 85 9.03 -3.07 10.98
C MET A 85 7.72 -3.08 10.20
N LEU A 86 6.72 -3.86 10.65
CA LEU A 86 5.39 -3.90 10.04
C LEU A 86 4.70 -2.53 10.12
N GLY A 87 4.75 -1.88 11.28
CA GLY A 87 4.22 -0.53 11.49
C GLY A 87 4.85 0.49 10.54
N ALA A 88 6.17 0.42 10.32
CA ALA A 88 6.86 1.28 9.36
C ALA A 88 6.35 1.09 7.92
N VAL A 89 6.17 -0.17 7.49
CA VAL A 89 5.63 -0.50 6.17
C VAL A 89 4.21 0.03 6.01
N LEU A 90 3.35 -0.18 7.02
CA LEU A 90 1.96 0.30 7.00
C LEU A 90 1.89 1.84 6.97
N LEU A 91 2.70 2.53 7.77
CA LEU A 91 2.78 4.00 7.75
C LEU A 91 3.23 4.53 6.39
N LEU A 92 4.24 3.91 5.78
CA LEU A 92 4.73 4.29 4.45
C LEU A 92 3.67 4.04 3.38
N THR A 93 3.01 2.88 3.44
CA THR A 93 1.95 2.48 2.51
C THR A 93 0.76 3.42 2.60
N GLY A 94 0.27 3.70 3.80
CA GLY A 94 -0.84 4.64 4.03
C GLY A 94 -0.53 6.05 3.50
N ARG A 95 0.72 6.50 3.63
CA ARG A 95 1.15 7.79 3.07
C ARG A 95 1.18 7.80 1.55
N ILE A 96 1.69 6.74 0.93
CA ILE A 96 1.67 6.62 -0.53
C ILE A 96 0.23 6.55 -1.04
N TRP A 97 -0.65 5.85 -0.30
CA TRP A 97 -2.06 5.75 -0.65
C TRP A 97 -2.74 7.13 -0.68
N TYR A 98 -2.48 7.99 0.31
CA TYR A 98 -2.96 9.38 0.34
C TYR A 98 -2.53 10.20 -0.90
N VAL A 99 -1.33 9.97 -1.43
CA VAL A 99 -0.87 10.66 -2.66
C VAL A 99 -1.51 10.09 -3.93
N SER A 100 -1.84 8.80 -3.91
CA SER A 100 -2.47 8.12 -5.05
C SER A 100 -3.97 8.39 -5.21
N GLU A 101 -4.60 8.99 -4.19
CA GLU A 101 -6.04 9.23 -4.19
C GLU A 101 -6.48 10.11 -5.38
N PRO A 102 -7.54 9.73 -6.12
CA PRO A 102 -8.01 10.50 -7.26
C PRO A 102 -8.55 11.86 -6.81
N VAL A 103 -8.11 12.93 -7.48
CA VAL A 103 -8.64 14.28 -7.27
C VAL A 103 -9.77 14.49 -8.27
N PHE A 104 -11.01 14.36 -7.82
CA PHE A 104 -12.20 14.73 -8.58
C PHE A 104 -12.34 16.26 -8.58
N THR A 105 -12.24 16.86 -9.76
CA THR A 105 -12.37 18.30 -9.94
C THR A 105 -13.78 18.68 -10.38
N THR A 106 -14.30 19.75 -9.81
CA THR A 106 -15.58 20.36 -10.22
C THR A 106 -15.40 21.87 -10.25
N SER A 107 -16.32 22.61 -10.88
CA SER A 107 -16.29 24.08 -10.86
C SER A 107 -16.58 24.68 -9.47
N ASP A 108 -17.08 23.85 -8.53
CA ASP A 108 -17.49 24.22 -7.19
C ASP A 108 -16.56 23.59 -6.14
N ILE A 109 -15.64 24.41 -5.63
CA ILE A 109 -14.64 24.00 -4.63
C ILE A 109 -15.31 23.42 -3.38
N GLY A 110 -16.48 23.93 -2.97
CA GLY A 110 -17.19 23.40 -1.81
C GLY A 110 -17.64 21.95 -2.02
N THR A 111 -18.01 21.60 -3.25
CA THR A 111 -18.34 20.22 -3.62
C THR A 111 -17.10 19.33 -3.60
N MET A 112 -15.94 19.82 -4.06
CA MET A 112 -14.69 19.07 -3.99
C MET A 112 -14.29 18.74 -2.55
N VAL A 113 -14.47 19.67 -1.62
CA VAL A 113 -14.20 19.46 -0.19
C VAL A 113 -15.18 18.47 0.44
N ARG A 114 -16.48 18.62 0.17
CA ARG A 114 -17.52 17.71 0.68
C ARG A 114 -17.34 16.26 0.20
N LEU A 115 -16.85 16.08 -1.03
CA LEU A 115 -16.56 14.75 -1.59
C LEU A 115 -15.24 14.15 -1.06
N GLY A 116 -14.48 14.87 -0.23
CA GLY A 116 -13.16 14.44 0.24
C GLY A 116 -12.06 14.48 -0.81
N SER A 117 -12.36 14.97 -2.02
CA SER A 117 -11.39 15.09 -3.12
C SER A 117 -10.26 16.07 -2.79
N VAL A 118 -10.59 17.15 -2.06
CA VAL A 118 -9.66 18.20 -1.63
C VAL A 118 -9.84 18.45 -0.15
N THR A 119 -8.74 18.50 0.60
CA THR A 119 -8.78 18.82 2.03
C THR A 119 -8.92 20.33 2.28
N GLU A 120 -9.38 20.75 3.46
CA GLU A 120 -9.47 22.19 3.82
C GLU A 120 -8.12 22.91 3.71
N GLY A 121 -7.01 22.21 3.99
CA GLY A 121 -5.67 22.77 3.79
C GLY A 121 -5.24 22.91 2.33
N GLU A 122 -5.90 22.22 1.40
CA GLU A 122 -5.65 22.28 -0.05
C GLU A 122 -6.58 23.28 -0.75
N ARG A 123 -7.73 23.61 -0.14
CA ARG A 123 -8.73 24.55 -0.67
C ARG A 123 -8.15 25.89 -1.15
N PRO A 124 -7.27 26.60 -0.41
CA PRO A 124 -6.74 27.89 -0.86
C PRO A 124 -5.93 27.81 -2.16
N LEU A 125 -5.33 26.65 -2.46
CA LEU A 125 -4.55 26.47 -3.69
C LEU A 125 -5.46 26.32 -4.91
N VAL A 126 -6.55 25.58 -4.76
CA VAL A 126 -7.57 25.45 -5.83
C VAL A 126 -8.24 26.80 -6.06
N ASP A 127 -8.59 27.50 -4.97
CA ASP A 127 -9.22 28.81 -5.02
C ASP A 127 -8.34 29.85 -5.74
N ALA A 128 -7.04 29.87 -5.47
CA ALA A 128 -6.10 30.77 -6.15
C ALA A 128 -6.08 30.54 -7.68
N VAL A 129 -6.05 29.28 -8.12
CA VAL A 129 -6.06 28.94 -9.55
C VAL A 129 -7.39 29.31 -10.20
N TYR A 130 -8.51 29.08 -9.51
CA TYR A 130 -9.83 29.39 -10.05
C TYR A 130 -10.05 30.90 -10.16
N LYS A 131 -9.58 31.66 -9.17
CA LYS A 131 -9.59 33.13 -9.21
C LYS A 131 -8.75 33.67 -10.36
N GLU A 132 -7.54 33.14 -10.57
CA GLU A 132 -6.69 33.54 -11.68
C GLU A 132 -7.39 33.37 -13.04
N THR A 133 -8.03 32.23 -13.29
CA THR A 133 -8.79 32.01 -14.55
C THR A 133 -9.98 32.95 -14.65
N VAL A 134 -10.71 33.17 -13.55
CA VAL A 134 -11.86 34.09 -13.54
C VAL A 134 -11.41 35.52 -13.84
N ASP A 135 -10.32 35.97 -13.23
CA ASP A 135 -9.78 37.32 -13.40
C ASP A 135 -9.27 37.55 -14.84
N LEU A 136 -8.71 36.53 -15.48
CA LEU A 136 -8.23 36.60 -16.88
C LEU A 136 -9.37 36.65 -17.92
N ASN A 137 -10.51 36.02 -17.63
CA ASN A 137 -11.66 35.98 -18.53
C ASN A 137 -12.71 37.04 -18.21
N PHE A 138 -12.45 37.87 -17.19
CA PHE A 138 -13.37 38.91 -16.75
C PHE A 138 -13.35 40.10 -17.69
N THR A 139 -14.54 40.52 -18.15
CA THR A 139 -14.72 41.85 -18.74
C THR A 139 -15.45 42.75 -17.74
N PRO A 140 -15.14 44.06 -17.68
CA PRO A 140 -15.82 45.00 -16.77
C PRO A 140 -17.35 44.99 -16.85
N THR A 141 -17.89 44.53 -17.97
CA THR A 141 -19.32 44.51 -18.29
C THR A 141 -20.06 43.26 -17.82
N GLU A 142 -19.36 42.14 -17.57
CA GLU A 142 -19.98 40.89 -17.14
C GLU A 142 -19.23 40.28 -15.96
N PRO A 143 -19.64 40.60 -14.72
CA PRO A 143 -18.90 40.17 -13.56
C PRO A 143 -19.12 38.70 -13.23
N VAL A 144 -18.25 37.83 -13.75
CA VAL A 144 -18.16 36.42 -13.32
C VAL A 144 -17.37 36.36 -12.01
N ARG A 145 -18.00 35.93 -10.92
CA ARG A 145 -17.39 35.92 -9.57
C ARG A 145 -16.81 34.56 -9.15
N SER A 146 -17.01 33.53 -9.96
CA SER A 146 -16.54 32.17 -9.65
C SER A 146 -16.47 31.31 -10.91
N LEU A 147 -15.66 30.25 -10.86
CA LEU A 147 -15.58 29.28 -11.96
C LEU A 147 -16.94 28.61 -12.23
N LYS A 148 -17.76 28.43 -11.20
CA LYS A 148 -19.15 27.96 -11.32
C LYS A 148 -20.05 28.93 -12.09
N ALA A 149 -19.90 30.23 -11.87
CA ALA A 149 -20.62 31.24 -12.66
C ALA A 149 -20.14 31.24 -14.12
N TYR A 150 -18.85 30.96 -14.35
CA TYR A 150 -18.32 30.82 -15.71
C TYR A 150 -18.91 29.60 -16.43
N GLU A 151 -19.06 28.48 -15.71
CA GLU A 151 -19.75 27.29 -16.23
C GLU A 151 -21.22 27.56 -16.56
N ALA A 152 -21.92 28.29 -15.70
CA ALA A 152 -23.31 28.68 -15.94
C ALA A 152 -23.46 29.48 -17.24
N LYS A 153 -22.52 30.39 -17.54
CA LYS A 153 -22.50 31.13 -18.82
C LYS A 153 -22.40 30.19 -20.03
N ALA A 154 -21.59 29.14 -19.97
CA ALA A 154 -21.52 28.15 -21.06
C ALA A 154 -22.86 27.42 -21.25
N ILE A 155 -23.54 27.08 -20.17
CA ILE A 155 -24.87 26.45 -20.21
C ILE A 155 -25.91 27.40 -20.80
N ASP A 156 -25.86 28.68 -20.43
CA ASP A 156 -26.77 29.70 -20.95
C ASP A 156 -26.56 29.93 -22.46
N LEU A 157 -25.31 29.95 -22.95
CA LEU A 157 -25.01 30.02 -24.39
C LEU A 157 -25.58 28.83 -25.17
N GLU A 158 -25.52 27.63 -24.62
CA GLU A 158 -26.12 26.45 -25.25
C GLU A 158 -27.65 26.53 -25.28
N ARG A 159 -28.23 27.04 -24.20
CA ARG A 159 -29.68 27.27 -24.12
C ARG A 159 -30.13 28.31 -25.13
N GLU A 160 -29.35 29.39 -25.31
CA GLU A 160 -29.61 30.39 -26.34
C GLU A 160 -29.48 29.79 -27.74
N ALA A 161 -28.42 29.02 -28.00
CA ALA A 161 -28.21 28.35 -29.29
C ALA A 161 -29.39 27.44 -29.66
N ALA A 162 -29.99 26.75 -28.69
CA ALA A 162 -31.18 25.92 -28.92
C ALA A 162 -32.39 26.73 -29.43
N GLY A 163 -32.51 28.00 -29.05
CA GLY A 163 -33.58 28.91 -29.47
C GLY A 163 -33.32 29.64 -30.80
N LYS A 164 -32.11 29.56 -31.37
CA LYS A 164 -31.70 30.32 -32.56
C LYS A 164 -31.86 29.53 -33.87
N PRO A 165 -31.90 30.20 -35.04
CA PRO A 165 -31.83 29.56 -36.35
C PRO A 165 -30.54 28.75 -36.53
N VAL A 166 -30.59 27.67 -37.33
CA VAL A 166 -29.45 26.73 -37.52
C VAL A 166 -28.16 27.43 -37.96
N ALA A 167 -28.25 28.51 -38.74
CA ALA A 167 -27.09 29.27 -39.20
C ALA A 167 -26.32 29.98 -38.07
N GLU A 168 -26.99 30.37 -36.99
CA GLU A 168 -26.41 31.14 -35.86
C GLU A 168 -25.95 30.23 -34.70
N ARG A 169 -26.44 28.99 -34.63
CA ARG A 169 -26.08 28.04 -33.56
C ARG A 169 -24.59 27.73 -33.44
N PRO A 170 -23.84 27.52 -34.55
CA PRO A 170 -22.45 27.08 -34.47
C PRO A 170 -21.57 28.06 -33.69
N GLU A 171 -21.82 29.36 -33.81
CA GLU A 171 -21.03 30.38 -33.13
C GLU A 171 -21.22 30.32 -31.61
N LEU A 172 -22.48 30.30 -31.15
CA LEU A 172 -22.80 30.21 -29.71
C LEU A 172 -22.29 28.89 -29.10
N LEU A 173 -22.44 27.77 -29.82
CA LEU A 173 -21.93 26.47 -29.38
C LEU A 173 -20.40 26.44 -29.34
N ALA A 174 -19.73 27.09 -30.29
CA ALA A 174 -18.26 27.23 -30.27
C ALA A 174 -17.79 28.04 -29.06
N GLN A 175 -18.48 29.14 -28.73
CA GLN A 175 -18.19 29.93 -27.53
C GLN A 175 -18.41 29.14 -26.24
N ALA A 176 -19.54 28.42 -26.11
CA ALA A 176 -19.80 27.55 -24.96
C ALA A 176 -18.73 26.46 -24.81
N THR A 177 -18.30 25.87 -25.93
CA THR A 177 -17.23 24.87 -25.97
C THR A 177 -15.89 25.45 -25.53
N ALA A 178 -15.55 26.67 -25.97
CA ALA A 178 -14.33 27.36 -25.55
C ALA A 178 -14.31 27.57 -24.02
N ILE A 179 -15.40 28.06 -23.44
CA ILE A 179 -15.53 28.24 -21.98
C ILE A 179 -15.36 26.91 -21.24
N ARG A 180 -15.99 25.84 -21.71
CA ARG A 180 -15.86 24.50 -21.10
C ARG A 180 -14.44 23.97 -21.17
N ASN A 181 -13.74 24.19 -22.28
CA ASN A 181 -12.35 23.77 -22.43
C ASN A 181 -11.44 24.53 -21.46
N ASP A 182 -11.67 25.83 -21.26
CA ASP A 182 -10.91 26.63 -20.29
C ASP A 182 -11.16 26.21 -18.83
N ILE A 183 -12.43 25.92 -18.47
CA ILE A 183 -12.79 25.36 -17.16
C ILE A 183 -12.09 24.02 -16.94
N ARG A 184 -12.09 23.12 -17.93
CA ARG A 184 -11.41 21.81 -17.84
C ARG A 184 -9.90 21.96 -17.69
N ALA A 185 -9.27 22.86 -18.45
CA ALA A 185 -7.85 23.15 -18.34
C ALA A 185 -7.49 23.68 -16.94
N THR A 186 -8.31 24.59 -16.41
CA THR A 186 -8.18 25.16 -15.06
C THR A 186 -8.34 24.10 -13.97
N GLN A 187 -9.32 23.23 -14.11
CA GLN A 187 -9.54 22.08 -13.22
C GLN A 187 -8.32 21.13 -13.23
N ALA A 188 -7.79 20.79 -14.40
CA ALA A 188 -6.61 19.92 -14.51
C ALA A 188 -5.35 20.57 -13.91
N ARG A 189 -5.16 21.88 -14.09
CA ARG A 189 -4.09 22.66 -13.45
C ARG A 189 -4.22 22.60 -11.93
N ALA A 190 -5.41 22.81 -11.39
CA ALA A 190 -5.68 22.74 -9.95
C ALA A 190 -5.42 21.32 -9.40
N ALA A 191 -5.90 20.27 -10.06
CA ALA A 191 -5.62 18.89 -9.68
C ALA A 191 -4.12 18.58 -9.63
N THR A 192 -3.36 19.05 -10.63
CA THR A 192 -1.91 18.88 -10.68
C THR A 192 -1.22 19.54 -9.50
N LEU A 193 -1.65 20.73 -9.09
CA LEU A 193 -1.08 21.43 -7.93
C LEU A 193 -1.42 20.72 -6.61
N VAL A 194 -2.64 20.20 -6.46
CA VAL A 194 -3.02 19.38 -5.30
C VAL A 194 -2.13 18.13 -5.22
N ILE A 195 -2.00 17.39 -6.33
CA ILE A 195 -1.14 16.19 -6.39
C ILE A 195 0.32 16.53 -6.05
N ARG A 196 0.86 17.63 -6.59
CA ARG A 196 2.21 18.10 -6.26
C ARG A 196 2.38 18.43 -4.79
N LYS A 197 1.40 19.10 -4.17
CA LYS A 197 1.43 19.39 -2.73
C LYS A 197 1.41 18.12 -1.90
N ARG A 198 0.56 17.15 -2.24
CA ARG A 198 0.51 15.84 -1.56
C ARG A 198 1.84 15.10 -1.71
N ALA A 199 2.42 15.08 -2.90
CA ALA A 199 3.73 14.48 -3.16
C ALA A 199 4.86 15.18 -2.37
N ALA A 200 4.88 16.52 -2.34
CA ALA A 200 5.85 17.28 -1.56
C ALA A 200 5.70 17.05 -0.05
N ALA A 201 4.48 16.84 0.43
CA ALA A 201 4.21 16.50 1.82
C ALA A 201 4.83 15.15 2.23
N ILE A 202 4.97 14.19 1.30
CA ILE A 202 5.79 12.99 1.52
C ILE A 202 7.27 13.34 1.53
N GLY A 203 7.73 14.14 0.55
CA GLY A 203 9.13 14.46 0.31
C GLY A 203 9.88 15.18 1.45
N THR A 204 9.17 15.70 2.46
CA THR A 204 9.85 16.32 3.61
C THR A 204 10.69 15.30 4.38
N VAL A 205 11.99 15.59 4.54
CA VAL A 205 13.00 14.70 5.16
C VAL A 205 12.54 14.16 6.51
N ALA A 206 11.92 15.00 7.34
CA ALA A 206 11.39 14.60 8.65
C ALA A 206 10.27 13.55 8.56
N ARG A 207 9.43 13.62 7.52
CA ARG A 207 8.34 12.66 7.34
C ARG A 207 8.87 11.36 6.74
N LEU A 208 9.73 11.41 5.73
CA LEU A 208 10.32 10.18 5.15
C LEU A 208 11.25 9.44 6.12
N SER A 209 11.99 10.17 6.96
CA SER A 209 12.92 9.55 7.91
C SER A 209 12.21 8.75 9.00
N ALA A 210 11.03 9.18 9.47
CA ALA A 210 10.33 8.49 10.57
C ALA A 210 10.06 6.98 10.30
N PRO A 211 9.41 6.55 9.19
CA PRO A 211 9.23 5.13 8.90
C PRO A 211 10.56 4.42 8.62
N VAL A 212 11.54 5.08 8.01
CA VAL A 212 12.86 4.48 7.77
C VAL A 212 13.60 4.20 9.08
N ILE A 213 13.59 5.16 10.01
CA ILE A 213 14.17 5.02 11.35
C ILE A 213 13.42 3.93 12.09
N LEU A 214 12.08 3.94 12.09
CA LEU A 214 11.26 2.92 12.74
C LEU A 214 11.58 1.51 12.22
N PHE A 215 11.73 1.37 10.90
CA PHE A 215 12.12 0.11 10.27
C PHE A 215 13.52 -0.32 10.68
N ALA A 216 14.51 0.59 10.61
CA ALA A 216 15.89 0.30 10.99
C ALA A 216 16.02 -0.07 12.48
N THR A 217 15.29 0.61 13.37
CA THR A 217 15.23 0.28 14.80
C THR A 217 14.59 -1.09 15.02
N GLY A 218 13.47 -1.38 14.34
CA GLY A 218 12.82 -2.68 14.42
C GLY A 218 13.73 -3.82 13.94
N LEU A 219 14.45 -3.59 12.84
CA LEU A 219 15.42 -4.54 12.28
C LEU A 219 16.59 -4.80 13.23
N ALA A 220 17.20 -3.73 13.76
CA ALA A 220 18.31 -3.84 14.71
C ALA A 220 17.86 -4.57 16.00
N MET A 221 16.69 -4.23 16.53
CA MET A 221 16.12 -4.87 17.72
C MET A 221 15.85 -6.36 17.47
N ALA A 222 15.25 -6.72 16.33
CA ALA A 222 14.98 -8.10 15.99
C ALA A 222 16.27 -8.92 15.82
N ASN A 223 17.26 -8.40 15.09
CA ASN A 223 18.53 -9.11 14.86
C ASN A 223 19.33 -9.29 16.14
N LEU A 224 19.56 -8.21 16.91
CA LEU A 224 20.32 -8.29 18.16
C LEU A 224 19.65 -9.21 19.19
N SER A 225 18.32 -9.21 19.25
CA SER A 225 17.57 -10.06 20.19
C SER A 225 17.56 -11.51 19.73
N ALA A 226 17.49 -11.78 18.42
CA ALA A 226 17.59 -13.12 17.88
C ALA A 226 18.97 -13.72 18.13
N ASP A 227 20.04 -12.96 17.87
CA ASP A 227 21.41 -13.43 18.13
C ASP A 227 21.66 -13.62 19.63
N GLY A 228 21.09 -12.76 20.48
CA GLY A 228 21.10 -12.95 21.93
C GLY A 228 20.36 -14.21 22.39
N LEU A 229 19.24 -14.55 21.73
CA LEU A 229 18.49 -15.77 22.00
C LEU A 229 19.27 -17.01 21.56
N ASP A 230 19.94 -16.96 20.41
CA ASP A 230 20.80 -18.03 19.91
C ASP A 230 21.99 -18.26 20.85
N ALA A 231 22.63 -17.17 21.31
CA ALA A 231 23.70 -17.25 22.30
C ALA A 231 23.23 -17.84 23.64
N TRP A 232 22.04 -17.46 24.12
CA TRP A 232 21.46 -18.02 25.34
C TRP A 232 21.20 -19.53 25.20
N ARG A 233 20.66 -19.97 24.06
CA ARG A 233 20.45 -21.39 23.76
C ARG A 233 21.73 -22.19 23.67
N ALA A 234 22.79 -21.59 23.13
CA ALA A 234 24.11 -22.22 23.09
C ALA A 234 24.67 -22.45 24.51
N THR A 235 24.33 -21.60 25.48
CA THR A 235 24.72 -21.78 26.88
C THR A 235 23.84 -22.76 27.66
N ASP A 236 22.58 -22.95 27.26
CA ASP A 236 21.71 -23.96 27.86
C ASP A 236 22.04 -25.35 27.28
N LYS A 237 22.77 -26.15 28.06
CA LYS A 237 23.24 -27.49 27.67
C LYS A 237 22.12 -28.39 27.16
N LYS A 238 20.87 -28.21 27.63
CA LYS A 238 19.71 -29.01 27.20
C LYS A 238 19.26 -28.67 25.78
N VAL A 239 19.27 -27.40 25.41
CA VAL A 239 18.86 -26.96 24.07
C VAL A 239 19.95 -27.30 23.05
N ALA A 240 21.21 -27.14 23.42
CA ALA A 240 22.34 -27.56 22.60
C ALA A 240 22.31 -29.08 22.29
N THR A 241 21.91 -29.93 23.25
CA THR A 241 21.76 -31.37 23.00
C THR A 241 20.61 -31.69 22.07
N VAL A 242 19.44 -31.05 22.23
CA VAL A 242 18.29 -31.26 21.35
C VAL A 242 18.60 -30.84 19.90
N LYS A 243 19.27 -29.71 19.70
CA LYS A 243 19.68 -29.26 18.36
C LYS A 243 20.70 -30.21 17.74
N ALA A 244 21.71 -30.64 18.50
CA ALA A 244 22.67 -31.64 18.01
C ALA A 244 22.01 -32.98 17.65
N CYS A 245 20.98 -33.40 18.39
CA CYS A 245 20.20 -34.60 18.04
C CYS A 245 19.36 -34.38 16.77
N ALA A 246 18.74 -33.22 16.58
CA ALA A 246 17.97 -32.91 15.38
C ALA A 246 18.85 -32.85 14.12
N ASP A 247 20.00 -32.17 14.20
CA ASP A 247 20.97 -32.08 13.11
C ASP A 247 21.55 -33.46 12.77
N ALA A 248 21.79 -34.31 13.77
CA ALA A 248 22.23 -35.70 13.57
C ALA A 248 21.15 -36.55 12.89
N VAL A 249 19.88 -36.42 13.29
CA VAL A 249 18.74 -37.10 12.65
C VAL A 249 18.59 -36.66 11.19
N GLU A 250 18.69 -35.37 10.89
CA GLU A 250 18.62 -34.86 9.51
C GLU A 250 19.78 -35.40 8.65
N ALA A 251 21.01 -35.39 9.18
CA ALA A 251 22.19 -35.90 8.49
C ALA A 251 22.10 -37.42 8.23
N LEU A 252 21.63 -38.22 9.19
CA LEU A 252 21.43 -39.66 9.03
C LEU A 252 20.32 -39.95 8.00
N THR A 253 19.21 -39.21 8.07
CA THR A 253 18.10 -39.33 7.12
C THR A 253 18.54 -39.01 5.69
N LYS A 254 19.30 -37.92 5.51
CA LYS A 254 19.83 -37.48 4.21
C LYS A 254 20.81 -38.50 3.60
N ASN A 255 21.57 -39.19 4.44
CA ASN A 255 22.56 -40.20 4.02
C ASN A 255 22.01 -41.65 4.06
N LYS A 256 20.74 -41.86 4.41
CA LYS A 256 20.09 -43.18 4.56
C LYS A 256 20.83 -44.13 5.53
N ILE A 257 21.43 -43.57 6.58
CA ILE A 257 22.14 -44.32 7.61
C ILE A 257 21.14 -44.70 8.72
N SER A 258 21.29 -45.88 9.33
CA SER A 258 20.35 -46.36 10.36
C SER A 258 20.30 -45.41 11.57
N MET A 259 19.10 -45.21 12.11
CA MET A 259 18.87 -44.42 13.34
C MET A 259 19.54 -45.04 14.58
N ASP A 260 19.99 -46.30 14.50
CA ASP A 260 20.67 -46.99 15.59
C ASP A 260 22.07 -46.43 15.91
N GLU A 261 22.64 -45.62 15.00
CA GLU A 261 23.96 -44.98 15.17
C GLU A 261 23.90 -43.61 15.88
N LEU A 262 22.73 -43.21 16.39
CA LEU A 262 22.58 -41.94 17.11
C LEU A 262 23.45 -41.90 18.39
N PRO A 263 24.08 -40.75 18.72
CA PRO A 263 24.86 -40.59 19.94
C PRO A 263 24.06 -40.96 21.20
N PRO A 264 24.70 -41.58 22.22
CA PRO A 264 24.02 -41.93 23.48
C PRO A 264 23.45 -40.67 24.15
N GLY A 265 22.12 -40.62 24.29
CA GLY A 265 21.36 -39.45 24.76
C GLY A 265 20.37 -38.90 23.73
N CYS A 266 20.54 -39.19 22.43
CA CYS A 266 19.58 -38.88 21.37
C CYS A 266 18.59 -40.03 21.08
N GLY A 267 18.79 -41.20 21.71
CA GLY A 267 17.95 -42.38 21.51
C GLY A 267 17.12 -42.73 22.72
N LYS A 268 15.82 -42.40 22.69
CA LYS A 268 14.66 -43.28 23.04
C LYS A 268 13.33 -42.51 23.18
N PRO A 269 12.19 -43.13 22.81
CA PRO A 269 11.90 -43.89 21.60
C PRO A 269 11.11 -43.01 20.62
N ALA A 270 11.06 -43.40 19.34
CA ALA A 270 10.00 -42.92 18.46
C ALA A 270 8.65 -43.18 19.14
N PRO A 271 7.69 -42.22 19.12
CA PRO A 271 6.35 -42.47 19.66
C PRO A 271 5.82 -43.76 19.05
N SER A 272 5.26 -44.64 19.89
CA SER A 272 4.65 -45.87 19.39
C SER A 272 3.63 -45.52 18.30
N ALA A 273 3.34 -46.43 17.36
CA ALA A 273 2.35 -46.15 16.31
C ALA A 273 1.02 -45.59 16.88
N ALA A 274 0.64 -46.00 18.10
CA ALA A 274 -0.48 -45.45 18.85
C ALA A 274 -0.27 -44.00 19.31
N GLN A 275 0.92 -43.63 19.81
CA GLN A 275 1.24 -42.25 20.20
C GLN A 275 1.38 -41.32 18.99
N THR A 276 1.92 -41.82 17.87
CA THR A 276 1.99 -41.07 16.62
C THR A 276 0.59 -40.82 16.06
N ALA A 277 -0.29 -41.83 16.12
CA ALA A 277 -1.70 -41.69 15.75
C ALA A 277 -2.43 -40.67 16.65
N ASP A 278 -2.22 -40.68 17.96
CA ASP A 278 -2.82 -39.70 18.89
C ASP A 278 -2.32 -38.27 18.65
N ILE A 279 -1.02 -38.10 18.37
CA ILE A 279 -0.43 -36.79 18.04
C ILE A 279 -0.96 -36.28 16.70
N LEU A 280 -1.05 -37.14 15.68
CA LEU A 280 -1.62 -36.76 14.39
C LEU A 280 -3.10 -36.42 14.51
N THR A 281 -3.86 -37.20 15.29
CA THR A 281 -5.29 -36.97 15.52
C THR A 281 -5.50 -35.66 16.29
N GLY A 282 -4.66 -35.36 17.28
CA GLY A 282 -4.67 -34.10 18.03
C GLY A 282 -4.32 -32.88 17.16
N LEU A 283 -3.33 -33.01 16.27
CA LEU A 283 -2.96 -31.97 15.29
C LEU A 283 -4.07 -31.75 14.26
N MET A 284 -4.64 -32.82 13.69
CA MET A 284 -5.76 -32.76 12.75
C MET A 284 -7.00 -32.12 13.39
N THR A 285 -7.29 -32.44 14.65
CA THR A 285 -8.44 -31.87 15.38
C THR A 285 -8.23 -30.37 15.64
N ARG A 286 -7.02 -29.94 16.02
CA ARG A 286 -6.72 -28.51 16.22
C ARG A 286 -6.75 -27.73 14.90
N TYR A 287 -6.23 -28.32 13.82
CA TYR A 287 -6.16 -27.67 12.51
C TYR A 287 -7.54 -27.58 11.84
N THR A 288 -8.38 -28.62 11.95
CA THR A 288 -9.77 -28.58 11.47
C THR A 288 -10.61 -27.57 12.24
N THR A 289 -10.43 -27.46 13.56
CA THR A 289 -11.13 -26.44 14.37
C THR A 289 -10.69 -25.01 14.02
N GLN A 290 -9.44 -24.80 13.62
CA GLN A 290 -8.95 -23.51 13.12
C GLN A 290 -9.44 -23.19 11.70
N CYS A 291 -9.45 -24.17 10.79
CA CYS A 291 -9.95 -23.97 9.42
C CYS A 291 -11.49 -23.75 9.38
N VAL A 292 -12.27 -24.39 10.25
CA VAL A 292 -13.74 -24.21 10.32
C VAL A 292 -14.11 -22.81 10.84
N ASN A 293 -13.27 -22.22 11.71
CA ASN A 293 -13.51 -20.89 12.26
C ASN A 293 -12.89 -19.74 11.43
N ALA A 294 -12.04 -20.05 10.44
CA ALA A 294 -11.44 -19.07 9.54
C ALA A 294 -12.30 -18.90 8.29
N THR A 295 -13.02 -17.79 8.17
CA THR A 295 -13.89 -17.45 7.01
C THR A 295 -13.11 -17.08 5.73
N ALA A 296 -11.84 -17.49 5.58
CA ALA A 296 -10.99 -17.12 4.45
C ALA A 296 -10.47 -18.37 3.71
N GLY A 297 -10.96 -18.57 2.48
CA GLY A 297 -10.33 -19.40 1.44
C GLY A 297 -10.25 -20.90 1.73
N THR A 298 -11.31 -21.65 1.44
CA THR A 298 -11.40 -23.11 1.65
C THR A 298 -10.43 -23.94 0.81
N GLN A 299 -9.79 -23.40 -0.23
CA GLN A 299 -8.92 -24.17 -1.12
C GLN A 299 -7.55 -24.52 -0.52
N ASP A 300 -6.94 -23.63 0.27
CA ASP A 300 -5.61 -23.89 0.85
C ASP A 300 -5.67 -24.85 2.05
N CYS A 301 -6.75 -24.81 2.84
CA CYS A 301 -6.97 -25.77 3.93
C CYS A 301 -7.18 -27.21 3.40
N VAL A 302 -7.85 -27.40 2.27
CA VAL A 302 -8.10 -28.74 1.70
C VAL A 302 -6.79 -29.36 1.17
N ALA A 303 -5.91 -28.57 0.56
CA ALA A 303 -4.63 -29.07 0.05
C ALA A 303 -3.70 -29.53 1.18
N VAL A 304 -3.69 -28.82 2.32
CA VAL A 304 -2.90 -29.21 3.50
C VAL A 304 -3.48 -30.45 4.18
N LEU A 305 -4.81 -30.56 4.31
CA LEU A 305 -5.46 -31.74 4.87
C LEU A 305 -5.27 -32.99 3.99
N ASP A 306 -5.31 -32.84 2.66
CA ASP A 306 -5.04 -33.93 1.71
C ASP A 306 -3.57 -34.38 1.75
N ALA A 307 -2.63 -33.44 1.89
CA ALA A 307 -1.20 -33.76 2.05
C ALA A 307 -0.92 -34.51 3.36
N ILE A 308 -1.57 -34.12 4.47
CA ILE A 308 -1.45 -34.81 5.76
C ILE A 308 -2.10 -36.21 5.70
N GLY A 309 -3.27 -36.33 5.06
CA GLY A 309 -3.94 -37.62 4.86
C GLY A 309 -3.10 -38.61 4.04
N LYS A 310 -2.45 -38.16 2.96
CA LYS A 310 -1.54 -38.97 2.15
C LYS A 310 -0.27 -39.37 2.91
N ALA A 311 0.27 -38.47 3.74
CA ALA A 311 1.41 -38.78 4.59
C ALA A 311 1.05 -39.83 5.67
N ALA A 312 -0.15 -39.76 6.23
CA ALA A 312 -0.63 -40.73 7.22
C ALA A 312 -0.87 -42.12 6.61
N ALA A 313 -1.45 -42.19 5.41
CA ALA A 313 -1.69 -43.46 4.71
C ALA A 313 -0.40 -44.21 4.34
N ASN A 314 0.69 -43.47 4.10
CA ASN A 314 2.01 -44.04 3.80
C ASN A 314 2.81 -44.41 5.06
N ALA A 315 2.33 -44.07 6.26
CA ALA A 315 3.02 -44.29 7.54
C ALA A 315 2.52 -45.53 8.30
N THR A 316 1.44 -46.16 7.87
CA THR A 316 0.99 -47.49 8.32
C THR A 316 1.54 -48.56 7.37
N PRO A 317 2.28 -49.58 7.87
CA PRO A 317 2.80 -50.66 7.04
C PRO A 317 1.71 -51.55 6.46
#